data_AF-A0A8H7SAV0-F1
#
_entry.id   AF-A0A8H7SAV0-F1
#
_cell.length_a   1.000
_cell.length_b   1.000
_cell.length_c   1.000
_cell.angle_alpha   90.00
_cell.angle_beta   90.00
_cell.angle_gamma   90.00
#
_symmetry.space_group_name_H-M   'P 1'
#
loop_
_entity.id
_entity.type
_entity.pdbx_description
1 polymer ?
#
loop_
_entity_poly.entity_id
_entity_poly.type
_entity_poly.pdbx_seq_one_letter_code
_entity_poly.pdbx_strand_id
1 'polypeptide(L)'
;MDHFFESVAARMGDQISGDHLKLVICVITSLPLAVVYRTLPPKSPTIRHLFSIFHAITTMVFVLKFYTDALHIGLTGLFTYVFMKYYRGKRIAYINFIFVMISLSICHLDRKINGLEGSSKLDYSAPLMVAIIKFSSFGFNVTDGRKTATSGTTTINAYNERMKIAKYPSLIEYFGWICFFGGFFMVGPTSEYMDYYRFTNTFSFSKEKYMSPYIPALRHIIVGIGSAAIVVLVGDKFSYTRMLEDSFLNLQ
;
A
#
# COMPACT_ATOMS: atom_id res chain seq x y z
N MET A 1 -24.68 0.23 1.65
CA MET A 1 -23.57 0.61 0.74
C MET A 1 -23.48 -0.34 -0.44
N ASP A 2 -23.43 -1.66 -0.22
CA ASP A 2 -23.27 -2.63 -1.31
C ASP A 2 -24.32 -2.51 -2.43
N HIS A 3 -25.60 -2.34 -2.08
CA HIS A 3 -26.69 -2.10 -3.03
C HIS A 3 -26.53 -0.83 -3.91
N PHE A 4 -25.83 0.20 -3.40
CA PHE A 4 -25.54 1.41 -4.21
C PHE A 4 -24.48 1.09 -5.26
N PHE A 5 -23.40 0.42 -4.87
CA PHE A 5 -22.33 0.02 -5.79
C PHE A 5 -22.82 -1.01 -6.82
N GLU A 6 -23.68 -1.94 -6.43
CA GLU A 6 -24.34 -2.88 -7.33
C GLU A 6 -25.28 -2.18 -8.31
N SER A 7 -26.04 -1.17 -7.87
CA SER A 7 -26.91 -0.39 -8.77
C SER A 7 -26.14 0.46 -9.78
N VAL A 8 -24.95 0.95 -9.41
CA VAL A 8 -24.06 1.70 -10.30
C VAL A 8 -23.34 0.75 -11.26
N ALA A 9 -22.88 -0.41 -10.79
CA ALA A 9 -22.29 -1.46 -11.62
C ALA A 9 -23.29 -1.98 -12.67
N ALA A 10 -24.55 -2.18 -12.28
CA ALA A 10 -25.62 -2.57 -13.20
C ALA A 10 -25.89 -1.53 -14.30
N ARG A 11 -25.73 -0.23 -14.00
CA ARG A 11 -25.83 0.86 -15.00
C ARG A 11 -24.60 0.96 -15.90
N MET A 12 -23.46 0.42 -15.47
CA MET A 12 -22.21 0.40 -16.24
C MET A 12 -22.02 -0.92 -17.02
N GLY A 13 -23.05 -1.75 -17.12
CA GLY A 13 -23.07 -2.92 -18.02
C GLY A 13 -22.55 -4.23 -17.43
N ASP A 14 -22.50 -4.38 -16.09
CA ASP A 14 -22.10 -5.63 -15.41
C ASP A 14 -20.66 -6.12 -15.69
N GLN A 15 -19.87 -5.32 -16.42
CA GLN A 15 -18.47 -5.63 -16.77
C GLN A 15 -17.48 -5.42 -15.61
N ILE A 16 -17.87 -4.62 -14.60
CA ILE A 16 -17.00 -4.25 -13.47
C ILE A 16 -17.66 -4.74 -12.18
N SER A 17 -16.97 -5.63 -11.48
CA SER A 17 -17.40 -6.09 -10.15
C SER A 17 -17.59 -4.94 -9.18
N GLY A 18 -18.67 -5.00 -8.39
CA GLY A 18 -19.00 -3.99 -7.38
C GLY A 18 -17.86 -3.72 -6.39
N ASP A 19 -16.99 -4.70 -6.11
CA ASP A 19 -15.86 -4.50 -5.21
C ASP A 19 -14.70 -3.73 -5.84
N HIS A 20 -14.45 -3.89 -7.15
CA HIS A 20 -13.47 -3.07 -7.86
C HIS A 20 -13.91 -1.60 -7.91
N LEU A 21 -15.21 -1.37 -8.08
CA LEU A 21 -15.78 -0.02 -8.03
C LEU A 21 -15.61 0.63 -6.65
N LYS A 22 -15.80 -0.12 -5.56
CA LYS A 22 -15.52 0.35 -4.19
C LYS A 22 -14.06 0.77 -4.02
N LEU A 23 -13.12 0.00 -4.57
CA LEU A 23 -11.70 0.35 -4.52
C LEU A 23 -11.40 1.62 -5.31
N VAL A 24 -11.94 1.78 -6.52
CA VAL A 24 -11.75 2.99 -7.33
C VAL A 24 -12.30 4.23 -6.61
N ILE A 25 -13.49 4.13 -6.03
CA ILE A 25 -14.09 5.23 -5.27
C ILE A 25 -13.27 5.54 -4.01
N CYS A 26 -12.71 4.54 -3.35
CA CYS A 26 -11.78 4.76 -2.25
C CYS A 26 -10.51 5.51 -2.69
N VAL A 27 -9.95 5.14 -3.85
CA VAL A 27 -8.77 5.80 -4.44
C VAL A 27 -9.08 7.27 -4.77
N ILE A 28 -10.24 7.55 -5.34
CA ILE A 28 -10.65 8.93 -5.63
C ILE A 28 -10.88 9.71 -4.33
N THR A 29 -11.48 9.08 -3.32
CA THR A 29 -11.75 9.69 -2.00
C THR A 29 -10.47 9.97 -1.21
N SER A 30 -9.37 9.26 -1.46
CA SER A 30 -8.11 9.54 -0.78
C SER A 30 -7.45 10.85 -1.25
N LEU A 31 -7.76 11.31 -2.47
CA LEU A 31 -7.24 12.57 -3.03
C LEU A 31 -7.69 13.83 -2.26
N PRO A 32 -8.98 14.06 -1.97
CA PRO A 32 -9.39 15.18 -1.11
C PRO A 32 -8.88 15.00 0.31
N LEU A 33 -8.78 13.76 0.81
CA LEU A 33 -8.20 13.49 2.13
C LEU A 33 -6.71 13.85 2.20
N ALA A 34 -5.96 13.77 1.09
CA ALA A 34 -4.58 14.26 1.03
C ALA A 34 -4.50 15.79 1.20
N VAL A 35 -5.50 16.53 0.72
CA VAL A 35 -5.62 17.98 0.98
C VAL A 35 -5.90 18.24 2.46
N VAL A 36 -6.80 17.47 3.07
CA VAL A 36 -7.07 17.53 4.53
C VAL A 36 -5.83 17.19 5.35
N TYR A 37 -5.05 16.20 4.92
CA TYR A 37 -3.80 15.86 5.59
C TYR A 37 -2.79 17.01 5.61
N ARG A 38 -2.81 17.84 4.56
CA ARG A 38 -1.96 19.04 4.47
C ARG A 38 -2.44 20.16 5.42
N THR A 39 -3.75 20.28 5.65
CA THR A 39 -4.30 21.30 6.56
C THR A 39 -4.14 20.93 8.04
N LEU A 40 -3.75 19.68 8.35
CA LEU A 40 -3.49 19.26 9.72
C LEU A 40 -2.33 20.05 10.37
N PRO A 41 -2.51 20.49 11.63
CA PRO A 41 -1.56 21.35 12.30
C PRO A 41 -0.16 20.73 12.35
N PRO A 42 0.90 21.50 12.03
CA PRO A 42 2.28 20.99 11.96
C PRO A 42 2.91 20.75 13.34
N LYS A 43 2.24 21.13 14.43
CA LYS A 43 2.80 21.13 15.79
C LYS A 43 2.93 19.74 16.43
N SER A 44 2.28 18.71 15.89
CA SER A 44 2.38 17.34 16.41
C SER A 44 2.34 16.29 15.29
N PRO A 45 3.45 15.61 14.98
CA PRO A 45 3.49 14.56 13.95
C PRO A 45 2.57 13.38 14.29
N THR A 46 2.31 13.14 15.58
CA THR A 46 1.42 12.11 16.09
C THR A 46 0.02 12.18 15.49
N ILE A 47 -0.60 13.37 15.39
CA ILE A 47 -1.96 13.53 14.83
C ILE A 47 -2.01 13.03 13.37
N ARG A 48 -0.92 13.19 12.62
CA ARG A 48 -0.83 12.78 11.23
C ARG A 48 -0.71 11.26 11.08
N HIS A 49 0.05 10.64 11.98
CA HIS A 49 0.09 9.18 12.09
C HIS A 49 -1.29 8.61 12.43
N LEU A 50 -1.98 9.19 13.43
CA LEU A 50 -3.34 8.79 13.80
C LEU A 50 -4.34 8.99 12.66
N PHE A 51 -4.28 10.10 11.94
CA PHE A 51 -5.18 10.34 10.79
C PHE A 51 -4.99 9.29 9.69
N SER A 52 -3.73 8.92 9.40
CA SER A 52 -3.42 7.88 8.42
C SER A 52 -3.96 6.51 8.85
N ILE A 53 -3.77 6.16 10.12
CA ILE A 53 -4.29 4.92 10.71
C ILE A 53 -5.83 4.91 10.67
N PHE A 54 -6.47 5.98 11.11
CA PHE A 54 -7.93 6.11 11.13
C PHE A 54 -8.52 5.96 9.73
N HIS A 55 -7.92 6.62 8.73
CA HIS A 55 -8.35 6.49 7.35
C HIS A 55 -8.19 5.05 6.84
N ALA A 56 -7.04 4.42 7.05
CA ALA A 56 -6.79 3.06 6.60
C ALA A 56 -7.74 2.04 7.25
N ILE A 57 -7.99 2.16 8.56
CA ILE A 57 -8.96 1.32 9.27
C ILE A 57 -10.37 1.57 8.71
N THR A 58 -10.75 2.83 8.53
CA THR A 58 -12.08 3.17 7.98
C THR A 58 -12.29 2.52 6.61
N THR A 59 -11.30 2.65 5.72
CA THR A 59 -11.33 2.03 4.40
C THR A 59 -11.38 0.50 4.45
N MET A 60 -10.49 -0.16 5.20
CA MET A 60 -10.44 -1.62 5.23
C MET A 60 -11.68 -2.25 5.87
N VAL A 61 -12.15 -1.66 6.97
CA VAL A 61 -13.21 -2.24 7.81
C VAL A 61 -14.59 -1.85 7.30
N PHE A 62 -14.81 -0.57 6.98
CA PHE A 62 -16.16 -0.09 6.61
C PHE A 62 -16.43 -0.13 5.11
N VAL A 63 -15.43 0.12 4.26
CA VAL A 63 -15.63 0.15 2.79
C VAL A 63 -15.46 -1.24 2.20
N LEU A 64 -14.41 -1.96 2.61
CA LEU A 64 -14.04 -3.24 2.00
C LEU A 64 -14.42 -4.47 2.84
N LYS A 65 -14.83 -4.29 4.10
CA LYS A 65 -15.29 -5.36 5.01
C LYS A 65 -14.29 -6.53 5.18
N PHE A 66 -13.00 -6.27 5.04
CA PHE A 66 -11.94 -7.28 5.22
C PHE A 66 -11.43 -7.32 6.67
N TYR A 67 -12.27 -7.78 7.59
CA TYR A 67 -11.94 -7.80 9.02
C TYR A 67 -10.76 -8.74 9.34
N THR A 68 -10.84 -9.98 8.85
CA THR A 68 -9.81 -11.01 9.06
C THR A 68 -8.50 -10.66 8.39
N ASP A 69 -8.55 -10.07 7.20
CA ASP A 69 -7.37 -9.79 6.40
C ASP A 69 -6.64 -8.54 6.89
N ALA A 70 -7.38 -7.53 7.34
CA ALA A 70 -6.81 -6.38 8.03
C ALA A 70 -6.09 -6.81 9.31
N LEU A 71 -6.66 -7.76 10.07
CA LEU A 71 -6.00 -8.35 11.23
C LEU A 71 -4.73 -9.09 10.83
N HIS A 72 -4.76 -9.92 9.78
CA HIS A 72 -3.58 -10.65 9.30
C HIS A 72 -2.42 -9.70 8.91
N ILE A 73 -2.70 -8.63 8.16
CA ILE A 73 -1.70 -7.60 7.80
C ILE A 73 -1.20 -6.85 9.04
N GLY A 74 -2.09 -6.51 9.98
CA GLY A 74 -1.72 -5.86 11.22
C GLY A 74 -0.84 -6.74 12.13
N LEU A 75 -1.18 -8.02 12.27
CA LEU A 75 -0.45 -9.01 13.06
C LEU A 75 0.93 -9.30 12.48
N THR A 76 1.03 -9.47 11.16
CA THR A 76 2.33 -9.66 10.47
C THR A 76 3.23 -8.44 10.63
N GLY A 77 2.68 -7.22 10.51
CA GLY A 77 3.42 -5.99 10.78
C GLY A 77 3.85 -5.85 12.25
N LEU A 78 2.96 -6.18 13.20
CA LEU A 78 3.27 -6.17 14.62
C LEU A 78 4.38 -7.17 14.95
N PHE A 79 4.31 -8.37 14.38
CA PHE A 79 5.35 -9.38 14.51
C PHE A 79 6.69 -8.85 14.00
N THR A 80 6.74 -8.27 12.79
CA THR A 80 7.97 -7.68 12.26
C THR A 80 8.53 -6.60 13.18
N TYR A 81 7.70 -5.72 13.73
CA TYR A 81 8.15 -4.71 14.69
C TYR A 81 8.74 -5.37 15.95
N VAL A 82 7.99 -6.22 16.63
CA VAL A 82 8.41 -6.88 17.87
C VAL A 82 9.68 -7.72 17.65
N PHE A 83 9.70 -8.54 16.60
CA PHE A 83 10.83 -9.40 16.26
C PHE A 83 12.10 -8.58 16.01
N MET A 84 11.99 -7.52 15.19
CA MET A 84 13.12 -6.64 14.90
C MET A 84 13.58 -5.87 16.15
N LYS A 85 12.68 -5.55 17.09
CA LYS A 85 13.03 -4.83 18.33
C LYS A 85 13.83 -5.70 19.31
N TYR A 86 13.36 -6.92 19.58
CA TYR A 86 13.91 -7.77 20.64
C TYR A 86 15.05 -8.67 20.18
N TYR A 87 14.99 -9.21 18.96
CA TYR A 87 16.04 -10.11 18.49
C TYR A 87 17.26 -9.32 17.99
N ARG A 88 18.47 -9.85 18.22
CA ARG A 88 19.75 -9.20 17.85
C ARG A 88 20.74 -10.19 17.22
N GLY A 89 20.36 -10.76 16.09
CA GLY A 89 21.22 -11.65 15.29
C GLY A 89 21.77 -10.98 14.02
N LYS A 90 22.90 -11.49 13.50
CA LYS A 90 23.51 -11.02 12.24
C LYS A 90 22.62 -11.25 11.00
N ARG A 91 21.72 -12.24 11.06
CA ARG A 91 20.81 -12.64 9.97
C ARG A 91 19.34 -12.24 10.21
N ILE A 92 19.09 -11.29 11.11
CA ILE A 92 17.72 -10.92 11.52
C ILE A 92 16.82 -10.48 10.36
N ALA A 93 17.33 -9.68 9.41
CA ALA A 93 16.56 -9.26 8.24
C ALA A 93 16.11 -10.45 7.38
N TYR A 94 16.98 -11.43 7.15
CA TYR A 94 16.65 -12.62 6.36
C TYR A 94 15.60 -13.49 7.05
N ILE A 95 15.65 -13.63 8.38
CA ILE A 95 14.64 -14.37 9.13
C ILE A 95 13.29 -13.67 9.03
N ASN A 96 13.26 -12.34 9.23
CA ASN A 96 12.03 -11.56 9.06
C ASN A 96 11.49 -11.68 7.63
N PHE A 97 12.36 -11.60 6.61
CA PHE A 97 12.00 -11.75 5.21
C PHE A 97 11.35 -13.10 4.92
N ILE A 98 11.95 -14.21 5.38
CA ILE A 98 11.39 -15.55 5.21
C ILE A 98 10.01 -15.64 5.87
N PHE A 99 9.86 -15.11 7.08
CA PHE A 99 8.58 -15.11 7.79
C PHE A 99 7.48 -14.39 7.00
N VAL A 100 7.73 -13.15 6.55
CA VAL A 100 6.72 -12.39 5.79
C VAL A 100 6.43 -13.01 4.43
N MET A 101 7.42 -13.64 3.78
CA MET A 101 7.23 -14.38 2.53
C MET A 101 6.44 -15.67 2.70
N ILE A 102 6.57 -16.36 3.84
CA ILE A 102 5.74 -17.54 4.16
C ILE A 102 4.29 -17.13 4.35
N SER A 103 4.03 -16.03 5.07
CA SER A 103 2.68 -15.48 5.23
C SER A 103 2.02 -15.15 3.87
N LEU A 104 2.79 -14.59 2.92
CA LEU A 104 2.32 -14.39 1.55
C LEU A 104 2.03 -15.69 0.82
N SER A 105 2.94 -16.65 0.93
CA SER A 105 2.83 -17.94 0.26
C SER A 105 1.58 -18.70 0.72
N ILE A 106 1.27 -18.66 2.02
CA ILE A 106 0.06 -19.26 2.58
C ILE A 106 -1.18 -18.58 2.01
N CYS A 107 -1.20 -17.25 1.95
CA CYS A 107 -2.30 -16.49 1.34
C CYS A 107 -2.53 -16.90 -0.13
N HIS A 108 -1.47 -16.97 -0.94
CA HIS A 108 -1.61 -17.39 -2.33
C HIS A 108 -1.99 -18.87 -2.49
N LEU A 109 -1.49 -19.74 -1.61
CA LEU A 109 -1.83 -21.16 -1.64
C LEU A 109 -3.29 -21.39 -1.28
N ASP A 110 -3.80 -20.72 -0.24
CA ASP A 110 -5.22 -20.77 0.14
C ASP A 110 -6.12 -20.30 -1.01
N ARG A 111 -5.73 -19.21 -1.69
CA ARG A 111 -6.45 -18.73 -2.89
C ARG A 111 -6.50 -19.76 -4.02
N LYS A 112 -5.37 -20.46 -4.26
CA LYS A 112 -5.31 -21.53 -5.26
C LYS A 112 -6.19 -22.71 -4.90
N ILE A 113 -6.14 -23.16 -3.65
CA ILE A 113 -6.93 -24.29 -3.16
C ILE A 113 -8.43 -23.98 -3.21
N ASN A 114 -8.82 -22.75 -2.86
CA ASN A 114 -10.21 -22.32 -2.84
C ASN A 114 -10.76 -21.94 -4.22
N GLY A 115 -9.97 -22.10 -5.30
CA GLY A 115 -10.43 -21.85 -6.66
C GLY A 115 -10.85 -20.41 -6.93
N LEU A 116 -10.28 -19.45 -6.19
CA LEU A 116 -10.57 -18.01 -6.35
C LEU A 116 -9.86 -17.41 -7.59
N GLU A 117 -9.25 -18.24 -8.43
CA GLU A 117 -8.62 -17.84 -9.69
C GLU A 117 -9.71 -17.32 -10.65
N GLY A 118 -9.85 -15.99 -10.74
CA GLY A 118 -10.84 -15.34 -11.60
C GLY A 118 -12.16 -14.95 -10.92
N SER A 119 -12.25 -15.02 -9.59
CA SER A 119 -13.42 -14.48 -8.88
C SER A 119 -13.47 -12.96 -9.04
N SER A 120 -14.65 -12.43 -9.34
CA SER A 120 -14.93 -10.98 -9.37
C SER A 120 -14.75 -10.31 -7.99
N LYS A 121 -14.51 -11.08 -6.92
CA LYS A 121 -14.33 -10.55 -5.56
C LYS A 121 -12.94 -9.94 -5.41
N LEU A 122 -12.88 -8.81 -4.72
CA LEU A 122 -11.62 -8.10 -4.51
C LEU A 122 -10.71 -8.89 -3.57
N ASP A 123 -9.48 -9.14 -4.01
CA ASP A 123 -8.52 -9.93 -3.25
C ASP A 123 -7.68 -9.08 -2.29
N TYR A 124 -7.60 -9.51 -1.02
CA TYR A 124 -6.70 -8.89 -0.03
C TYR A 124 -5.22 -9.23 -0.26
N SER A 125 -4.89 -10.12 -1.21
CA SER A 125 -3.49 -10.42 -1.51
C SER A 125 -2.74 -9.20 -2.06
N ALA A 126 -3.42 -8.30 -2.78
CA ALA A 126 -2.82 -7.07 -3.30
C ALA A 126 -2.27 -6.15 -2.19
N PRO A 127 -3.08 -5.74 -1.19
CA PRO A 127 -2.56 -4.99 -0.04
C PRO A 127 -1.53 -5.78 0.76
N LEU A 128 -1.68 -7.11 0.88
CA LEU A 128 -0.70 -7.95 1.58
C LEU A 128 0.68 -7.91 0.89
N MET A 129 0.74 -8.03 -0.43
CA MET A 129 1.99 -7.92 -1.21
C MET A 129 2.71 -6.59 -0.95
N VAL A 130 1.99 -5.48 -1.00
CA VAL A 130 2.53 -4.13 -0.73
C VAL A 130 3.04 -4.04 0.72
N ALA A 131 2.29 -4.58 1.68
CA ALA A 131 2.69 -4.59 3.09
C ALA A 131 3.97 -5.41 3.33
N ILE A 132 4.12 -6.56 2.67
CA ILE A 132 5.31 -7.42 2.81
C ILE A 132 6.56 -6.75 2.27
N ILE A 133 6.46 -6.05 1.13
CA ILE A 133 7.58 -5.27 0.60
C ILE A 133 8.03 -4.26 1.66
N LYS A 134 7.08 -3.54 2.29
CA LYS A 134 7.38 -2.59 3.36
C LYS A 134 8.04 -3.29 4.55
N PHE A 135 7.46 -4.37 5.08
CA PHE A 135 8.00 -5.10 6.24
C PHE A 135 9.40 -5.66 5.99
N SER A 136 9.64 -6.16 4.77
CA SER A 136 10.95 -6.66 4.33
C SER A 136 11.98 -5.54 4.32
N SER A 137 11.68 -4.43 3.64
CA SER A 137 12.57 -3.26 3.58
C SER A 137 12.85 -2.69 4.97
N PHE A 138 11.84 -2.64 5.85
CA PHE A 138 12.03 -2.22 7.24
C PHE A 138 13.03 -3.13 7.99
N GLY A 139 12.93 -4.44 7.80
CA GLY A 139 13.86 -5.41 8.38
C GLY A 139 15.32 -5.17 7.97
N PHE A 140 15.55 -4.90 6.68
CA PHE A 140 16.88 -4.56 6.16
C PHE A 140 17.36 -3.20 6.67
N ASN A 141 16.52 -2.17 6.66
CA ASN A 141 16.89 -0.81 7.10
C ASN A 141 17.26 -0.75 8.59
N VAL A 142 16.61 -1.54 9.45
CA VAL A 142 16.99 -1.69 10.87
C VAL A 142 18.32 -2.44 11.02
N THR A 143 18.54 -3.46 10.20
CA THR A 143 19.79 -4.25 10.24
C THR A 143 20.98 -3.40 9.81
N ASP A 144 20.82 -2.60 8.76
CA ASP A 144 21.87 -1.70 8.28
C ASP A 144 22.17 -0.59 9.29
N GLY A 145 21.14 -0.02 9.94
CA GLY A 145 21.32 0.93 11.05
C GLY A 145 22.14 0.34 12.22
N ARG A 146 21.94 -0.94 12.55
CA ARG A 146 22.71 -1.63 13.60
C ARG A 146 24.15 -1.92 13.18
N LYS A 147 24.37 -2.38 11.95
CA LYS A 147 25.72 -2.65 11.42
C LYS A 147 26.59 -1.39 11.43
N THR A 148 26.04 -0.26 11.02
CA THR A 148 26.75 1.03 11.08
C THR A 148 27.12 1.40 12.51
N ALA A 149 26.24 1.16 13.48
CA ALA A 149 26.50 1.44 14.89
C ALA A 149 27.57 0.52 15.52
N THR A 150 27.66 -0.75 15.11
CA THR A 150 28.61 -1.72 15.69
C THR A 150 29.99 -1.71 15.02
N SER A 151 30.07 -1.56 13.70
CA SER A 151 31.32 -1.78 12.96
C SER A 151 32.01 -0.51 12.47
N GLY A 152 31.34 0.65 12.51
CA GLY A 152 31.90 1.93 12.04
C GLY A 152 32.27 1.97 10.55
N THR A 153 32.05 0.88 9.80
CA THR A 153 32.44 0.75 8.40
C THR A 153 31.26 1.06 7.48
N THR A 154 31.38 2.15 6.73
CA THR A 154 30.43 2.66 5.72
C THR A 154 30.59 1.94 4.37
N THR A 155 30.76 0.61 4.35
CA THR A 155 30.72 -0.16 3.09
C THR A 155 29.27 -0.42 2.66
N ILE A 156 28.44 0.63 2.71
CA ILE A 156 27.02 0.56 2.43
C ILE A 156 26.75 1.53 1.28
N ASN A 157 25.94 1.11 0.31
CA ASN A 157 25.53 1.95 -0.82
C ASN A 157 24.91 3.27 -0.30
N ALA A 158 25.18 4.39 -0.97
CA ALA A 158 24.69 5.72 -0.58
C ALA A 158 23.16 5.77 -0.41
N TYR A 159 22.42 4.95 -1.17
CA TYR A 159 20.98 4.78 -0.99
C TYR A 159 20.62 4.14 0.37
N ASN A 160 21.18 2.97 0.66
CA ASN A 160 20.93 2.25 1.91
C ASN A 160 21.38 3.08 3.13
N GLU A 161 22.44 3.88 2.99
CA GLU A 161 22.86 4.80 4.05
C GLU A 161 21.79 5.87 4.33
N ARG A 162 21.15 6.42 3.30
CA ARG A 162 20.06 7.39 3.48
C ARG A 162 18.84 6.77 4.13
N MET A 163 18.63 5.46 3.97
CA MET A 163 17.44 4.76 4.44
C MET A 163 17.63 4.04 5.78
N LYS A 164 18.84 4.08 6.36
CA LYS A 164 19.16 3.42 7.63
C LYS A 164 18.30 3.94 8.78
N ILE A 165 17.80 3.02 9.60
CA ILE A 165 17.01 3.34 10.78
C ILE A 165 17.96 3.37 11.99
N ALA A 166 18.46 4.55 12.32
CA ALA A 166 19.34 4.76 13.48
C ALA A 166 18.56 4.82 14.80
N LYS A 167 17.40 5.50 14.81
CA LYS A 167 16.49 5.57 15.95
C LYS A 167 15.28 4.67 15.67
N TYR A 168 15.00 3.76 16.60
CA TYR A 168 13.90 2.83 16.45
C TYR A 168 12.54 3.58 16.56
N PRO A 169 11.60 3.39 15.62
CA PRO A 169 10.30 4.05 15.65
C PRO A 169 9.48 3.72 16.89
N SER A 170 8.63 4.65 17.31
CA SER A 170 7.50 4.33 18.17
C SER A 170 6.45 3.50 17.43
N LEU A 171 5.61 2.76 18.17
CA LEU A 171 4.54 1.96 17.57
C LEU A 171 3.59 2.82 16.72
N ILE A 172 3.27 4.03 17.18
CA ILE A 172 2.35 4.92 16.46
C ILE A 172 2.93 5.41 15.14
N GLU A 173 4.23 5.73 15.10
CA GLU A 173 4.93 6.12 13.86
C GLU A 173 5.01 4.95 12.88
N TYR A 174 5.25 3.74 13.39
CA TYR A 174 5.32 2.52 12.58
C TYR A 174 3.96 2.17 11.96
N PHE A 175 2.89 2.14 12.74
CA PHE A 175 1.55 1.90 12.19
C PHE A 175 1.07 3.07 11.32
N GLY A 176 1.44 4.31 11.65
CA GLY A 176 1.20 5.47 10.79
C GLY A 176 1.86 5.34 9.42
N TRP A 177 3.08 4.81 9.37
CA TRP A 177 3.79 4.51 8.14
C TRP A 177 3.15 3.36 7.37
N ILE A 178 2.79 2.26 8.03
CA ILE A 178 2.12 1.11 7.40
C ILE A 178 0.84 1.59 6.71
N CYS A 179 0.00 2.31 7.45
CA CYS A 179 -1.30 2.82 7.03
C CYS A 179 -1.23 4.14 6.24
N PHE A 180 -0.06 4.54 5.75
CA PHE A 180 0.07 5.82 5.07
C PHE A 180 -0.70 5.86 3.75
N PHE A 181 -1.62 6.83 3.64
CA PHE A 181 -2.49 7.02 2.47
C PHE A 181 -1.75 7.54 1.23
N GLY A 182 -0.63 8.25 1.39
CA GLY A 182 0.11 8.85 0.27
C GLY A 182 0.83 7.84 -0.62
N GLY A 183 0.99 6.60 -0.16
CA GLY A 183 1.47 5.47 -0.96
C GLY A 183 0.36 4.50 -1.37
N PHE A 184 -0.92 4.91 -1.27
CA PHE A 184 -2.11 4.05 -1.38
C PHE A 184 -1.89 2.66 -0.77
N PHE A 185 -2.22 2.52 0.52
CA PHE A 185 -2.04 1.31 1.33
C PHE A 185 -2.43 -0.02 0.64
N MET A 186 -3.25 -0.01 -0.42
CA MET A 186 -3.70 -1.20 -1.15
C MET A 186 -3.13 -1.39 -2.56
N VAL A 187 -2.69 -0.32 -3.26
CA VAL A 187 -2.34 -0.39 -4.71
C VAL A 187 -1.17 0.53 -5.09
N GLY A 188 -0.68 1.39 -4.19
CA GLY A 188 0.29 2.41 -4.55
C GLY A 188 1.74 1.99 -4.34
N PRO A 189 2.67 2.86 -4.79
CA PRO A 189 4.08 2.59 -4.67
C PRO A 189 4.50 2.49 -3.21
N THR A 190 5.34 1.51 -2.91
CA THR A 190 5.85 1.30 -1.56
C THR A 190 6.80 2.44 -1.21
N SER A 191 6.54 3.10 -0.08
CA SER A 191 7.43 4.11 0.47
C SER A 191 8.22 3.53 1.64
N GLU A 192 9.52 3.80 1.69
CA GLU A 192 10.34 3.38 2.81
C GLU A 192 10.04 4.19 4.08
N TYR A 193 10.34 3.62 5.24
CA TYR A 193 10.07 4.24 6.54
C TYR A 193 10.79 5.59 6.69
N MET A 194 12.04 5.69 6.25
CA MET A 194 12.83 6.90 6.43
C MET A 194 12.33 8.07 5.57
N ASP A 195 11.85 7.78 4.36
CA ASP A 195 11.23 8.79 3.51
C ASP A 195 9.89 9.26 4.07
N TYR A 196 9.10 8.33 4.63
CA TYR A 196 7.88 8.70 5.34
C TYR A 196 8.16 9.57 6.58
N TYR A 197 9.18 9.21 7.35
CA TYR A 197 9.60 9.96 8.53
C TYR A 197 10.06 11.37 8.13
N ARG A 198 10.87 11.50 7.07
CA ARG A 198 11.26 12.81 6.51
C ARG A 198 10.05 13.58 6.02
N PHE A 199 9.18 12.97 5.22
CA PHE A 199 7.97 13.60 4.71
C PHE A 199 7.13 14.17 5.85
N THR A 200 6.86 13.38 6.89
CA THR A 200 6.04 13.81 8.03
C THR A 200 6.71 14.93 8.84
N ASN A 201 8.02 14.86 9.06
CA ASN A 201 8.77 15.87 9.82
C ASN A 201 9.06 17.15 9.04
N THR A 202 9.27 17.08 7.72
CA THR A 202 9.53 18.25 6.87
C THR A 202 8.38 19.26 6.92
N PHE A 203 7.14 18.79 7.09
CA PHE A 203 6.00 19.68 7.34
C PHE A 203 5.98 20.32 8.74
N SER A 204 6.65 19.75 9.74
CA SER A 204 6.77 20.35 11.07
C SER A 204 7.83 21.44 11.13
N PHE A 205 8.88 21.36 10.28
CA PHE A 205 10.10 22.17 10.46
C PHE A 205 10.43 23.17 9.33
N SER A 206 9.79 23.11 8.16
CA SER A 206 10.20 23.95 7.02
C SER A 206 9.32 25.18 6.78
N LYS A 207 9.96 26.37 6.79
CA LYS A 207 9.48 27.66 6.28
C LYS A 207 9.66 27.80 4.75
N GLU A 208 10.11 26.75 4.05
CA GLU A 208 10.39 26.84 2.61
C GLU A 208 9.12 26.84 1.75
N LYS A 209 9.21 27.57 0.65
CA LYS A 209 8.14 27.76 -0.34
C LYS A 209 7.82 26.43 -1.02
N TYR A 210 6.80 25.73 -0.51
CA TYR A 210 6.28 24.51 -1.12
C TYR A 210 5.99 24.71 -2.61
N MET A 211 6.61 23.92 -3.48
CA MET A 211 6.14 23.79 -4.86
C MET A 211 4.70 23.29 -4.81
N SER A 212 3.77 23.97 -5.50
CA SER A 212 2.36 23.65 -5.41
C SER A 212 2.09 22.23 -5.93
N PRO A 213 1.64 21.28 -5.11
CA PRO A 213 1.42 19.89 -5.53
C PRO A 213 0.17 19.74 -6.39
N TYR A 214 -0.65 20.79 -6.49
CA TYR A 214 -1.90 20.78 -7.23
C TYR A 214 -1.69 20.55 -8.74
N ILE A 215 -0.63 21.13 -9.33
CA ILE A 215 -0.34 20.99 -10.76
C ILE A 215 0.06 19.54 -11.10
N PRO A 216 1.03 18.91 -10.40
CA PRO A 216 1.31 17.49 -10.60
C PRO A 216 0.10 16.60 -10.33
N ALA A 217 -0.64 16.83 -9.24
CA ALA A 217 -1.81 16.02 -8.88
C ALA A 217 -2.88 16.07 -9.98
N LEU A 218 -3.19 17.27 -10.50
CA LEU A 218 -4.17 17.44 -11.57
C LEU A 218 -3.73 16.72 -12.86
N ARG A 219 -2.44 16.79 -13.22
CA ARG A 219 -1.91 16.06 -14.38
C ARG A 219 -2.09 14.55 -14.24
N HIS A 220 -1.81 13.99 -13.06
CA HIS A 220 -1.99 12.56 -12.81
C HIS A 220 -3.46 12.14 -12.81
N ILE A 221 -4.37 12.99 -12.30
CA ILE A 221 -5.82 12.74 -12.37
C ILE A 221 -6.28 12.71 -13.82
N ILE A 222 -5.85 13.68 -14.64
CA ILE A 222 -6.23 13.74 -16.07
C ILE A 222 -5.72 12.50 -16.82
N VAL A 223 -4.44 12.13 -16.63
CA VAL A 223 -3.87 10.93 -17.25
C VAL A 223 -4.58 9.67 -16.79
N GLY A 224 -4.92 9.57 -15.49
CA GLY A 224 -5.65 8.42 -14.94
C GLY A 224 -7.08 8.29 -15.47
N ILE A 225 -7.81 9.40 -15.62
CA ILE A 225 -9.14 9.41 -16.23
C ILE A 225 -9.03 9.05 -17.72
N GLY A 226 -8.03 9.59 -18.42
CA GLY A 226 -7.78 9.28 -19.82
C GLY A 226 -7.48 7.80 -20.05
N SER A 227 -6.61 7.19 -19.24
CA SER A 227 -6.30 5.77 -19.34
C SER A 227 -7.50 4.89 -18.99
N ALA A 228 -8.28 5.25 -17.96
CA ALA A 228 -9.52 4.54 -17.62
C ALA A 228 -10.54 4.60 -18.76
N ALA A 229 -10.72 5.77 -19.39
CA ALA A 229 -11.61 5.91 -20.54
C ALA A 229 -11.15 5.05 -21.74
N ILE A 230 -9.85 5.01 -22.02
CA ILE A 230 -9.30 4.13 -23.06
C ILE A 230 -9.59 2.66 -22.73
N VAL A 231 -9.36 2.22 -21.49
CA VAL A 231 -9.63 0.84 -21.07
C VAL A 231 -11.10 0.48 -21.23
N VAL A 232 -12.03 1.39 -20.89
CA VAL A 232 -13.47 1.14 -21.07
C VAL A 232 -13.85 1.07 -22.56
N LEU A 233 -13.32 1.97 -23.40
CA LEU A 233 -13.67 2.00 -24.83
C LEU A 233 -13.03 0.86 -25.64
N VAL A 234 -11.86 0.39 -25.22
CA VAL A 234 -11.07 -0.64 -25.91
C VAL A 234 -11.31 -2.03 -25.29
N GLY A 235 -11.71 -2.08 -24.02
CA GLY A 235 -11.94 -3.32 -23.26
C GLY A 235 -12.94 -4.26 -23.92
N ASP A 236 -14.02 -3.71 -24.47
CA ASP A 236 -15.02 -4.51 -25.20
C ASP A 236 -14.48 -5.13 -26.49
N LYS A 237 -13.56 -4.43 -27.16
CA LYS A 237 -13.00 -4.90 -28.43
C LYS A 237 -11.94 -5.99 -28.24
N PHE A 238 -11.20 -5.94 -27.12
CA PHE A 238 -10.08 -6.81 -26.79
C PHE A 238 -10.28 -7.59 -25.47
N SER A 239 -11.51 -7.99 -25.16
CA SER A 239 -11.79 -8.81 -23.97
C SER A 239 -11.04 -10.14 -24.03
N TYR A 240 -10.50 -10.60 -22.89
CA TYR A 240 -9.79 -11.87 -22.75
C TYR A 240 -10.65 -13.07 -23.16
N THR A 241 -11.98 -12.94 -23.03
CA THR A 241 -12.96 -13.95 -23.47
C THR A 241 -12.96 -14.13 -24.98
N ARG A 242 -12.69 -13.07 -25.76
CA ARG A 242 -12.63 -13.11 -27.22
C ARG A 242 -11.41 -13.86 -27.75
N MET A 243 -10.33 -13.91 -26.96
CA MET A 243 -9.14 -14.71 -27.29
C MET A 243 -9.35 -16.21 -27.08
N LEU A 244 -10.38 -16.60 -26.31
CA LEU A 244 -10.76 -17.99 -26.08
C LEU A 244 -11.85 -18.47 -27.04
N GLU A 245 -12.40 -17.61 -27.90
CA GLU A 245 -13.36 -18.01 -28.94
C GLU A 245 -12.66 -18.70 -30.11
N ASP A 246 -13.23 -19.80 -30.59
CA ASP A 246 -12.72 -20.62 -31.70
C ASP A 246 -12.51 -19.81 -32.99
N SER A 247 -13.22 -18.68 -33.16
CA SER A 247 -13.02 -17.78 -34.29
C SER A 247 -11.63 -17.14 -34.34
N PHE A 248 -10.97 -16.97 -33.18
CA PHE A 248 -9.62 -16.40 -33.10
C PHE A 248 -8.53 -17.46 -33.31
N LEU A 249 -8.78 -18.71 -32.92
CA LEU A 249 -7.88 -19.85 -33.14
C LEU A 249 -7.80 -20.29 -34.61
N ASN A 250 -8.89 -20.14 -35.37
CA ASN A 250 -8.97 -20.50 -36.79
C ASN A 250 -8.43 -19.41 -37.75
N LEU A 251 -7.86 -18.33 -37.22
CA LEU A 251 -7.26 -17.21 -37.97
C LEU A 251 -5.73 -17.29 -38.09
N GLN A 252 -5.11 -18.37 -37.58
CA GLN A 252 -3.71 -18.76 -37.82
C GLN A 252 -3.63 -19.86 -38.86
#